data_AF-X0SA58-F1
#
_entry.id   AF-X0SA58-F1
#
_cell.length_a   1.000
_cell.length_b   1.000
_cell.length_c   1.000
_cell.angle_alpha   90.00
_cell.angle_beta   90.00
_cell.angle_gamma   90.00
#
_symmetry.space_group_name_H-M   'P 1'
#
loop_
_entity.id
_entity.type
_entity.pdbx_description
1 polymer ?
#
loop_
_entity_poly.entity_id
_entity_poly.type
_entity_poly.pdbx_seq_one_letter_code
_entity_poly.pdbx_strand_id
1 'polypeptide(L)'
;LYIVSDQPLDKISFTMVTVNTQINTEMTVKKYNGSWTAITPFTDGTEEGGDTTFGQSGDVTWTVQTDEVKTNIEGLPGYAYQITVDADLSGDITVSAVTAHSPWNTVRNIWDGAYIGCQGAKVSRDAGTTFDDYSVEVNSTSTADAANFGGVNLNSFIYVGFSQPVNHIMLSMNEDVNTNTSPITEIHYFSSDGTWTSVGTFSDTTNTGTTSYAQSGYLSWDAATDEKPVVIGQDLLPWYWYRLYNVSGTTTDPTGVYYIQGVPAATDPHYSYGVSGWKRRAWQIAPRGVANGMRYSADSLPNTFNGADSGYILFGERPLKRALPFFNEIVIWADREMWMLQGDTPASFGRMRLSSTVGIDAPMSAISVETGVKDSQGRYKVTLVWFFQGIWMFDGIKWWLISSPDIDPFFDRNHEDCINPDYADRTYGE
;
A
#
# COMPACT_ATOMS: atom_id res chain seq x y z
N LEU A 1 -3.92 -26.72 4.07
CA LEU A 1 -2.83 -25.74 4.28
C LEU A 1 -3.31 -24.37 3.84
N TYR A 2 -3.03 -23.31 4.59
CA TYR A 2 -3.28 -21.93 4.17
C TYR A 2 -1.94 -21.20 3.99
N ILE A 3 -1.81 -20.46 2.90
CA ILE A 3 -0.66 -19.59 2.61
C ILE A 3 -1.20 -18.18 2.41
N VAL A 4 -0.64 -17.22 3.15
CA VAL A 4 -1.01 -15.81 3.08
C VAL A 4 0.17 -15.02 2.55
N SER A 5 -0.09 -14.15 1.58
CA SER A 5 0.90 -13.29 0.93
C SER A 5 0.43 -11.84 0.90
N ASP A 6 1.36 -10.89 0.85
CA ASP A 6 1.07 -9.47 0.68
C ASP A 6 0.60 -9.14 -0.74
N GLN A 7 1.01 -9.96 -1.72
CA GLN A 7 0.70 -9.84 -3.14
C GLN A 7 0.07 -11.12 -3.70
N PRO A 8 -0.69 -11.03 -4.82
CA PRO A 8 -1.09 -12.19 -5.61
C PRO A 8 0.09 -13.07 -5.98
N LEU A 9 -0.06 -14.38 -5.83
CA LEU A 9 0.94 -15.38 -6.17
C LEU A 9 0.61 -16.01 -7.53
N ASP A 10 1.63 -16.41 -8.27
CA ASP A 10 1.54 -17.34 -9.42
C ASP A 10 2.19 -18.70 -9.10
N LYS A 11 2.89 -18.81 -7.96
CA LYS A 11 3.67 -19.99 -7.65
C LYS A 11 3.94 -20.17 -6.15
N ILE A 12 3.89 -21.42 -5.71
CA ILE A 12 4.35 -21.88 -4.40
C ILE A 12 5.32 -23.05 -4.61
N SER A 13 6.52 -22.96 -4.07
CA SER A 13 7.50 -24.04 -4.10
C SER A 13 7.56 -24.75 -2.76
N PHE A 14 7.54 -26.09 -2.80
CA PHE A 14 7.68 -26.96 -1.64
C PHE A 14 9.02 -27.70 -1.71
N THR A 15 9.80 -27.61 -0.63
CA THR A 15 10.97 -28.45 -0.42
C THR A 15 10.63 -29.54 0.59
N MET A 16 10.46 -30.76 0.09
CA MET A 16 10.08 -31.93 0.87
C MET A 16 11.31 -32.58 1.52
N VAL A 17 11.19 -32.94 2.79
CA VAL A 17 12.15 -33.80 3.52
C VAL A 17 11.70 -35.25 3.47
N THR A 18 10.42 -35.46 3.77
CA THR A 18 9.73 -36.74 3.63
C THR A 18 8.57 -36.53 2.70
N VAL A 19 8.49 -37.35 1.64
CA VAL A 19 7.51 -37.22 0.56
C VAL A 19 6.29 -38.10 0.79
N ASN A 20 5.21 -37.76 0.10
CA ASN A 20 4.05 -38.63 -0.01
C ASN A 20 4.38 -39.86 -0.86
N THR A 21 3.84 -41.02 -0.48
CA THR A 21 3.92 -42.28 -1.23
C THR A 21 2.55 -42.88 -1.50
N GLN A 22 1.47 -42.20 -1.07
CA GLN A 22 0.10 -42.62 -1.31
C GLN A 22 -0.35 -42.19 -2.70
N ILE A 23 -0.64 -43.18 -3.56
CA ILE A 23 -1.19 -42.97 -4.90
C ILE A 23 -2.63 -42.47 -4.88
N ASN A 24 -3.06 -41.81 -5.96
CA ASN A 24 -4.37 -41.16 -6.11
C ASN A 24 -4.63 -40.10 -5.03
N THR A 25 -3.63 -39.26 -4.78
CA THR A 25 -3.78 -38.02 -4.00
C THR A 25 -3.68 -36.86 -4.96
N GLU A 26 -4.77 -36.12 -5.14
CA GLU A 26 -4.85 -34.98 -6.04
C GLU A 26 -4.92 -33.66 -5.25
N MET A 27 -4.07 -32.71 -5.61
CA MET A 27 -4.10 -31.37 -5.04
C MET A 27 -5.26 -30.56 -5.60
N THR A 28 -5.85 -29.69 -4.77
CA THR A 28 -6.62 -28.55 -5.23
C THR A 28 -6.07 -27.28 -4.60
N VAL A 29 -5.79 -26.27 -5.43
CA VAL A 29 -5.45 -24.92 -4.98
C VAL A 29 -6.67 -24.03 -5.13
N LYS A 30 -7.00 -23.27 -4.07
CA LYS A 30 -8.08 -22.27 -4.09
C LYS A 30 -7.54 -20.91 -3.69
N LYS A 31 -8.08 -19.86 -4.32
CA LYS A 31 -7.88 -18.46 -3.95
C LYS A 31 -9.08 -17.95 -3.18
N TYR A 32 -8.89 -16.87 -2.42
CA TYR A 32 -9.99 -16.11 -1.84
C TYR A 32 -10.37 -14.93 -2.75
N ASN A 33 -11.63 -14.89 -3.17
CA ASN A 33 -12.23 -13.78 -3.94
C ASN A 33 -13.57 -13.31 -3.31
N GLY A 34 -13.66 -13.35 -1.98
CA GLY A 34 -14.90 -13.24 -1.20
C GLY A 34 -15.48 -14.60 -0.81
N SER A 35 -15.08 -15.65 -1.54
CA SER A 35 -15.27 -17.06 -1.18
C SER A 35 -14.07 -17.89 -1.63
N TRP A 36 -13.95 -19.13 -1.18
CA TRP A 36 -12.89 -20.04 -1.63
C TRP A 36 -13.22 -20.61 -3.00
N THR A 37 -12.54 -20.11 -4.03
CA THR A 37 -12.74 -20.51 -5.43
C THR A 37 -11.52 -21.29 -5.92
N ALA A 38 -11.74 -22.44 -6.58
CA ALA A 38 -10.65 -23.24 -7.15
C ALA A 38 -9.90 -22.46 -8.25
N ILE A 39 -8.57 -22.58 -8.25
CA ILE A 39 -7.72 -22.09 -9.31
C ILE A 39 -7.65 -23.18 -10.37
N THR A 40 -8.10 -22.87 -11.59
CA THR A 40 -8.04 -23.82 -12.71
C THR A 40 -7.77 -23.05 -14.01
N PRO A 41 -6.81 -23.49 -14.85
CA PRO A 41 -5.86 -24.58 -14.60
C PRO A 41 -4.73 -24.17 -13.63
N PHE A 42 -4.14 -25.17 -12.95
CA PHE A 42 -2.85 -25.04 -12.28
C PHE A 42 -1.99 -26.27 -12.62
N THR A 43 -0.71 -26.25 -12.25
CA THR A 43 0.23 -27.37 -12.44
C THR A 43 0.83 -27.74 -11.09
N ASP A 44 0.73 -29.02 -10.72
CA ASP A 44 1.39 -29.57 -9.56
C ASP A 44 2.75 -30.17 -9.93
N GLY A 45 3.83 -29.40 -9.74
CA GLY A 45 5.19 -29.90 -9.90
C GLY A 45 5.71 -30.72 -8.71
N THR A 46 4.94 -30.85 -7.63
CA THR A 46 5.26 -31.73 -6.49
C THR A 46 4.79 -33.17 -6.72
N GLU A 47 4.00 -33.40 -7.77
CA GLU A 47 3.49 -34.70 -8.14
C GLU A 47 4.61 -35.62 -8.64
N GLU A 48 4.69 -36.83 -8.10
CA GLU A 48 5.51 -37.93 -8.64
C GLU A 48 4.57 -39.00 -9.23
N GLY A 49 4.95 -39.60 -10.37
CA GLY A 49 4.20 -40.71 -10.96
C GLY A 49 2.84 -40.36 -11.61
N GLY A 50 2.40 -39.10 -11.53
CA GLY A 50 1.16 -38.61 -12.15
C GLY A 50 -0.11 -38.86 -11.33
N ASP A 51 0.02 -39.26 -10.08
CA ASP A 51 -1.11 -39.43 -9.14
C ASP A 51 -0.74 -39.22 -7.65
N THR A 52 0.49 -38.79 -7.35
CA THR A 52 1.02 -38.69 -5.99
C THR A 52 1.46 -37.25 -5.70
N THR A 53 0.50 -36.39 -5.34
CA THR A 53 0.75 -35.03 -4.82
C THR A 53 1.76 -35.06 -3.67
N PHE A 54 2.68 -34.09 -3.60
CA PHE A 54 3.78 -34.05 -2.63
C PHE A 54 4.72 -35.27 -2.67
N GLY A 55 4.74 -36.03 -3.78
CA GLY A 55 5.66 -37.14 -4.01
C GLY A 55 7.11 -36.70 -4.22
N GLN A 56 7.33 -35.44 -4.56
CA GLN A 56 8.67 -34.84 -4.67
C GLN A 56 8.67 -33.36 -4.28
N SER A 57 9.87 -32.78 -4.15
CA SER A 57 10.01 -31.32 -4.09
C SER A 57 9.68 -30.72 -5.45
N GLY A 58 8.98 -29.59 -5.46
CA GLY A 58 8.55 -28.99 -6.71
C GLY A 58 7.73 -27.72 -6.55
N ASP A 59 7.31 -27.19 -7.68
CA ASP A 59 6.58 -25.93 -7.79
C ASP A 59 5.12 -26.21 -8.15
N VAL A 60 4.20 -25.64 -7.37
CA VAL A 60 2.78 -25.54 -7.72
C VAL A 60 2.58 -24.18 -8.39
N THR A 61 2.19 -24.17 -9.66
CA THR A 61 2.14 -22.93 -10.48
C THR A 61 0.79 -22.70 -11.13
N TRP A 62 0.39 -21.45 -11.30
CA TRP A 62 -0.81 -21.04 -12.03
C TRP A 62 -0.63 -19.65 -12.66
N THR A 63 -1.58 -19.21 -13.48
CA THR A 63 -1.60 -17.82 -13.97
C THR A 63 -2.23 -16.92 -12.91
N VAL A 64 -1.62 -15.77 -12.60
CA VAL A 64 -2.18 -14.81 -11.63
C VAL A 64 -3.62 -14.47 -11.93
N GLN A 65 -4.41 -14.47 -10.87
CA GLN A 65 -5.84 -14.30 -10.90
C GLN A 65 -6.16 -12.82 -10.61
N THR A 66 -7.11 -12.25 -11.34
CA THR A 66 -7.37 -10.79 -11.31
C THR A 66 -8.47 -10.37 -10.33
N ASP A 67 -9.21 -11.33 -9.80
CA ASP A 67 -10.38 -11.17 -8.91
C ASP A 67 -10.07 -11.53 -7.46
N GLU A 68 -8.80 -11.76 -7.11
CA GLU A 68 -8.40 -12.06 -5.74
C GLU A 68 -8.63 -10.85 -4.83
N VAL A 69 -9.17 -11.10 -3.65
CA VAL A 69 -9.38 -10.06 -2.62
C VAL A 69 -8.66 -10.46 -1.34
N LYS A 70 -8.26 -9.46 -0.55
CA LYS A 70 -7.60 -9.72 0.73
C LYS A 70 -8.60 -10.28 1.74
N THR A 71 -8.12 -11.16 2.60
CA THR A 71 -8.86 -11.69 3.74
C THR A 71 -7.92 -11.82 4.94
N ASN A 72 -8.51 -12.11 6.09
CA ASN A 72 -7.77 -12.36 7.32
C ASN A 72 -7.85 -13.86 7.64
N ILE A 73 -6.70 -14.53 7.69
CA ILE A 73 -6.58 -15.91 8.15
C ILE A 73 -5.82 -15.90 9.48
N GLU A 74 -6.50 -16.23 10.57
CA GLU A 74 -5.91 -16.34 11.93
C GLU A 74 -5.12 -15.09 12.39
N GLY A 75 -5.57 -13.90 12.01
CA GLY A 75 -4.92 -12.63 12.35
C GLY A 75 -3.91 -12.14 11.32
N LEU A 76 -3.67 -12.88 10.24
CA LEU A 76 -2.78 -12.48 9.14
C LEU A 76 -3.62 -11.95 7.96
N PRO A 77 -3.63 -10.63 7.71
CA PRO A 77 -4.28 -10.06 6.54
C PRO A 77 -3.43 -10.25 5.28
N GLY A 78 -4.05 -10.67 4.17
CA GLY A 78 -3.37 -10.78 2.87
C GLY A 78 -4.17 -11.51 1.81
N TYR A 79 -3.55 -11.75 0.66
CA TYR A 79 -4.06 -12.68 -0.35
C TYR A 79 -3.85 -14.10 0.15
N ALA A 80 -4.95 -14.84 0.29
CA ALA A 80 -4.94 -16.16 0.91
C ALA A 80 -5.19 -17.26 -0.12
N TYR A 81 -4.40 -18.33 0.02
CA TYR A 81 -4.47 -19.53 -0.79
C TYR A 81 -4.73 -20.73 0.11
N GLN A 82 -5.72 -21.55 -0.25
CA GLN A 82 -6.02 -22.81 0.42
C GLN A 82 -5.55 -23.95 -0.47
N ILE A 83 -4.71 -24.81 0.07
CA ILE A 83 -4.30 -26.08 -0.55
C ILE A 83 -4.99 -27.22 0.20
N THR A 84 -5.73 -28.03 -0.54
CA THR A 84 -6.38 -29.26 -0.08
C THR A 84 -5.92 -30.44 -0.90
N VAL A 85 -5.98 -31.64 -0.31
CA VAL A 85 -5.81 -32.92 -1.00
C VAL A 85 -7.08 -33.74 -0.77
N ASP A 86 -7.44 -34.59 -1.74
CA ASP A 86 -8.69 -35.34 -1.76
C ASP A 86 -8.62 -36.72 -1.07
N ALA A 87 -7.42 -37.19 -0.77
CA ALA A 87 -7.14 -38.43 -0.05
C ALA A 87 -6.11 -38.21 1.06
N ASP A 88 -6.08 -39.17 2.00
CA ASP A 88 -5.11 -39.16 3.09
C ASP A 88 -3.68 -39.24 2.55
N LEU A 89 -2.80 -38.42 3.11
CA LEU A 89 -1.37 -38.44 2.80
C LEU A 89 -0.68 -39.61 3.50
N SER A 90 0.40 -40.13 2.91
CA SER A 90 1.14 -41.23 3.54
C SER A 90 1.91 -40.75 4.77
N GLY A 91 1.47 -41.16 5.96
CA GLY A 91 2.21 -40.96 7.22
C GLY A 91 2.70 -39.53 7.46
N ASP A 92 3.88 -39.40 8.07
CA ASP A 92 4.47 -38.11 8.42
C ASP A 92 5.18 -37.46 7.22
N ILE A 93 4.45 -36.61 6.49
CA ILE A 93 5.02 -35.73 5.46
C ILE A 93 5.68 -34.53 6.12
N THR A 94 6.93 -34.25 5.76
CA THR A 94 7.70 -33.14 6.33
C THR A 94 8.20 -32.22 5.24
N VAL A 95 7.97 -30.91 5.41
CA VAL A 95 8.41 -29.85 4.50
C VAL A 95 9.46 -29.01 5.20
N SER A 96 10.65 -28.84 4.59
CA SER A 96 11.71 -27.99 5.17
C SER A 96 11.55 -26.52 4.82
N ALA A 97 10.95 -26.22 3.67
CA ALA A 97 10.75 -24.85 3.23
C ALA A 97 9.52 -24.74 2.31
N VAL A 98 8.79 -23.63 2.47
CA VAL A 98 7.77 -23.16 1.54
C VAL A 98 8.17 -21.78 1.08
N THR A 99 8.31 -21.58 -0.23
CA THR A 99 8.60 -20.26 -0.79
C THR A 99 7.49 -19.85 -1.74
N ALA A 100 6.97 -18.64 -1.56
CA ALA A 100 5.96 -18.06 -2.42
C ALA A 100 6.61 -17.12 -3.44
N HIS A 101 6.09 -17.12 -4.66
CA HIS A 101 6.51 -16.20 -5.72
C HIS A 101 5.29 -15.40 -6.21
N SER A 102 5.50 -14.10 -6.31
CA SER A 102 4.57 -13.15 -6.91
C SER A 102 5.19 -12.66 -8.22
N PRO A 103 4.42 -12.55 -9.32
CA PRO A 103 4.97 -11.98 -10.55
C PRO A 103 5.37 -10.52 -10.34
N TRP A 104 6.10 -9.99 -11.31
CA TRP A 104 6.36 -8.55 -11.39
C TRP A 104 5.04 -7.80 -11.43
N ASN A 105 4.79 -7.04 -10.37
CA ASN A 105 3.64 -6.16 -10.25
C ASN A 105 4.10 -4.71 -10.19
N THR A 106 3.27 -3.84 -10.75
CA THR A 106 3.28 -2.40 -10.51
C THR A 106 3.35 -2.16 -9.00
N VAL A 107 4.32 -1.37 -8.52
CA VAL A 107 4.43 -0.99 -7.11
C VAL A 107 3.11 -0.29 -6.71
N ARG A 108 2.43 -0.89 -5.74
CA ARG A 108 1.19 -0.36 -5.16
C ARG A 108 1.42 -0.03 -3.70
N ASN A 109 0.65 0.89 -3.17
CA ASN A 109 0.63 1.13 -1.74
C ASN A 109 -0.27 0.06 -1.09
N ILE A 110 0.31 -0.86 -0.33
CA ILE A 110 -0.41 -1.86 0.46
C ILE A 110 -0.59 -1.33 1.86
N TRP A 111 -1.79 -1.51 2.42
CA TRP A 111 -2.08 -1.25 3.83
C TRP A 111 -1.07 -1.93 4.77
N ASP A 112 -0.56 -1.20 5.75
CA ASP A 112 0.42 -1.62 6.74
C ASP A 112 -0.14 -2.52 7.85
N GLY A 113 -1.45 -2.77 7.85
CA GLY A 113 -2.15 -3.52 8.89
C GLY A 113 -2.55 -2.67 10.09
N ALA A 114 -2.25 -1.37 10.11
CA ALA A 114 -2.65 -0.47 11.17
C ALA A 114 -4.00 0.20 10.86
N TYR A 115 -4.96 -0.04 11.75
CA TYR A 115 -6.25 0.63 11.68
C TYR A 115 -6.15 2.08 12.15
N ILE A 116 -7.02 2.93 11.60
CA ILE A 116 -7.28 4.26 12.17
C ILE A 116 -8.56 4.24 12.99
N GLY A 117 -8.52 4.90 14.15
CA GLY A 117 -9.68 5.03 15.03
C GLY A 117 -10.74 5.95 14.41
N CYS A 118 -12.00 5.61 14.65
CA CYS A 118 -13.14 6.47 14.32
C CYS A 118 -13.00 7.83 15.02
N GLN A 119 -13.02 8.92 14.27
CA GLN A 119 -12.97 10.28 14.82
C GLN A 119 -14.35 10.85 15.13
N GLY A 120 -15.40 10.28 14.53
CA GLY A 120 -16.76 10.61 14.87
C GLY A 120 -17.77 9.57 14.42
N ALA A 121 -18.78 9.32 15.25
CA ALA A 121 -19.90 8.44 14.91
C ALA A 121 -21.21 9.11 15.29
N LYS A 122 -22.12 9.28 14.32
CA LYS A 122 -23.38 9.98 14.54
C LYS A 122 -24.54 9.22 13.90
N VAL A 123 -25.68 9.24 14.55
CA VAL A 123 -26.92 8.70 13.98
C VAL A 123 -27.90 9.84 13.81
N SER A 124 -28.42 10.00 12.60
CA SER A 124 -29.55 10.87 12.33
C SER A 124 -30.78 10.04 12.05
N ARG A 125 -31.83 10.21 12.85
CA ARG A 125 -33.13 9.52 12.67
C ARG A 125 -34.17 10.36 11.90
N ASP A 126 -33.78 11.58 11.52
CA ASP A 126 -34.64 12.56 10.85
C ASP A 126 -33.93 13.18 9.63
N ALA A 127 -33.59 12.36 8.65
CA ALA A 127 -33.05 12.76 7.34
C ALA A 127 -31.83 13.72 7.40
N GLY A 128 -30.97 13.59 8.41
CA GLY A 128 -29.75 14.38 8.55
C GLY A 128 -29.92 15.74 9.23
N THR A 129 -31.07 16.03 9.86
CA THR A 129 -31.32 17.33 10.52
C THR A 129 -30.78 17.38 11.95
N THR A 130 -30.94 16.29 12.69
CA THR A 130 -30.51 16.11 14.08
C THR A 130 -29.58 14.91 14.19
N PHE A 131 -28.67 14.95 15.16
CA PHE A 131 -27.63 13.94 15.33
C PHE A 131 -27.53 13.53 16.79
N ASP A 132 -27.67 12.24 17.03
CA ASP A 132 -27.19 11.59 18.24
C ASP A 132 -25.70 11.29 18.05
N ASP A 133 -24.86 11.83 18.92
CA ASP A 133 -23.40 11.70 18.83
C ASP A 133 -22.93 10.54 19.71
N TYR A 134 -22.28 9.56 19.08
CA TYR A 134 -21.74 8.37 19.69
C TYR A 134 -20.21 8.25 19.51
N SER A 135 -19.54 9.36 19.23
CA SER A 135 -18.11 9.37 18.91
C SER A 135 -17.23 8.82 20.04
N VAL A 136 -17.70 8.88 21.29
CA VAL A 136 -16.96 8.38 22.46
C VAL A 136 -17.16 6.87 22.62
N GLU A 137 -18.40 6.41 22.47
CA GLU A 137 -18.84 5.03 22.63
C GLU A 137 -18.11 4.11 21.66
N VAL A 138 -18.01 4.50 20.39
CA VAL A 138 -17.38 3.68 19.33
C VAL A 138 -15.84 3.64 19.37
N ASN A 139 -15.23 4.33 20.32
CA ASN A 139 -13.77 4.31 20.53
C ASN A 139 -13.37 3.46 21.75
N SER A 140 -14.34 2.80 22.38
CA SER A 140 -14.12 1.91 23.53
C SER A 140 -13.94 0.47 23.07
N THR A 141 -13.12 -0.31 23.78
CA THR A 141 -13.12 -1.77 23.61
C THR A 141 -14.13 -2.46 24.56
N SER A 142 -14.90 -1.68 25.32
CA SER A 142 -15.92 -2.17 26.26
C SER A 142 -17.23 -2.42 25.55
N THR A 143 -17.77 -3.63 25.63
CA THR A 143 -19.09 -3.97 25.07
C THR A 143 -20.27 -3.35 25.83
N ALA A 144 -20.02 -2.76 27.01
CA ALA A 144 -21.04 -2.16 27.86
C ALA A 144 -21.45 -0.74 27.40
N ASP A 145 -20.56 -0.03 26.71
CA ASP A 145 -20.74 1.35 26.28
C ASP A 145 -20.87 1.42 24.76
N ALA A 146 -21.93 0.82 24.22
CA ALA A 146 -22.15 0.70 22.78
C ALA A 146 -23.01 1.84 22.21
N ALA A 147 -22.63 2.33 21.03
CA ALA A 147 -23.44 3.23 20.23
C ALA A 147 -24.71 2.51 19.74
N ASN A 148 -25.87 3.13 19.91
CA ASN A 148 -27.13 2.52 19.46
C ASN A 148 -27.46 2.92 18.01
N PHE A 149 -27.22 2.00 17.08
CA PHE A 149 -27.58 2.08 15.65
C PHE A 149 -28.97 1.48 15.37
N GLY A 150 -29.74 1.18 16.41
CA GLY A 150 -31.11 0.68 16.33
C GLY A 150 -32.13 1.74 15.92
N GLY A 151 -33.25 1.28 15.37
CA GLY A 151 -34.36 2.14 14.94
C GLY A 151 -34.09 2.98 13.68
N VAL A 152 -32.95 2.75 13.01
CA VAL A 152 -32.56 3.42 11.77
C VAL A 152 -33.40 2.86 10.62
N ASN A 153 -34.14 3.74 9.94
CA ASN A 153 -35.02 3.41 8.83
C ASN A 153 -34.57 4.07 7.52
N LEU A 154 -35.41 4.03 6.47
CA LEU A 154 -35.14 4.59 5.13
C LEU A 154 -34.76 6.08 5.11
N ASN A 155 -35.21 6.84 6.11
CA ASN A 155 -34.93 8.28 6.25
C ASN A 155 -33.84 8.56 7.31
N SER A 156 -33.17 7.52 7.80
CA SER A 156 -32.14 7.63 8.83
C SER A 156 -30.76 7.37 8.24
N PHE A 157 -29.74 7.97 8.84
CA PHE A 157 -28.38 7.92 8.36
C PHE A 157 -27.42 7.65 9.52
N ILE A 158 -26.49 6.73 9.31
CA ILE A 158 -25.34 6.54 10.21
C ILE A 158 -24.14 7.19 9.55
N TYR A 159 -23.45 8.07 10.27
CA TYR A 159 -22.26 8.77 9.83
C TYR A 159 -21.05 8.26 10.60
N VAL A 160 -20.00 7.89 9.89
CA VAL A 160 -18.72 7.47 10.46
C VAL A 160 -17.61 8.32 9.86
N GLY A 161 -16.80 8.96 10.72
CA GLY A 161 -15.82 9.95 10.35
C GLY A 161 -14.39 9.51 10.66
N PHE A 162 -13.46 9.79 9.75
CA PHE A 162 -12.04 9.45 9.90
C PHE A 162 -11.13 10.65 9.59
N SER A 163 -9.89 10.59 10.07
CA SER A 163 -8.86 11.62 9.83
C SER A 163 -8.31 11.64 8.41
N GLN A 164 -8.52 10.57 7.66
CA GLN A 164 -8.11 10.39 6.26
C GLN A 164 -9.11 9.48 5.55
N PRO A 165 -9.14 9.46 4.19
CA PRO A 165 -9.97 8.53 3.44
C PRO A 165 -9.72 7.08 3.85
N VAL A 166 -10.77 6.26 3.88
CA VAL A 166 -10.73 4.83 4.15
C VAL A 166 -11.39 4.04 3.02
N ASN A 167 -10.97 2.79 2.87
CA ASN A 167 -11.58 1.83 1.94
C ASN A 167 -12.26 0.65 2.67
N HIS A 168 -12.10 0.56 4.00
CA HIS A 168 -12.86 -0.37 4.84
C HIS A 168 -13.27 0.30 6.15
N ILE A 169 -14.44 -0.07 6.66
CA ILE A 169 -14.90 0.23 8.02
C ILE A 169 -15.13 -1.10 8.74
N MET A 170 -14.44 -1.32 9.84
CA MET A 170 -14.70 -2.42 10.76
C MET A 170 -15.72 -1.98 11.81
N LEU A 171 -16.77 -2.79 11.98
CA LEU A 171 -17.79 -2.61 13.02
C LEU A 171 -17.71 -3.78 13.99
N SER A 172 -17.51 -3.50 15.27
CA SER A 172 -17.60 -4.49 16.34
C SER A 172 -18.91 -4.32 17.11
N MET A 173 -19.74 -5.36 17.05
CA MET A 173 -21.09 -5.39 17.63
C MET A 173 -21.06 -5.96 19.05
N ASN A 174 -21.90 -5.45 19.94
CA ASN A 174 -22.16 -6.09 21.23
C ASN A 174 -23.18 -7.24 21.07
N GLU A 175 -23.80 -7.69 22.16
CA GLU A 175 -24.84 -8.73 22.12
C GLU A 175 -26.16 -8.28 21.47
N ASP A 176 -26.41 -6.97 21.41
CA ASP A 176 -27.58 -6.37 20.77
C ASP A 176 -27.34 -6.23 19.26
N VAL A 177 -27.50 -7.32 18.52
CA VAL A 177 -27.36 -7.30 17.06
C VAL A 177 -28.69 -7.06 16.35
N ASN A 178 -28.62 -6.54 15.12
CA ASN A 178 -29.82 -6.38 14.30
C ASN A 178 -30.36 -7.75 13.90
N THR A 179 -31.67 -7.94 14.05
CA THR A 179 -32.40 -9.16 13.69
C THR A 179 -33.43 -8.94 12.60
N ASN A 180 -33.73 -7.67 12.27
CA ASN A 180 -34.65 -7.31 11.20
C ASN A 180 -33.97 -7.32 9.84
N THR A 181 -34.68 -7.75 8.79
CA THR A 181 -34.22 -7.57 7.40
C THR A 181 -34.09 -6.08 7.07
N SER A 182 -32.87 -5.57 7.20
CA SER A 182 -32.47 -4.19 6.98
C SER A 182 -31.03 -4.20 6.48
N PRO A 183 -30.80 -4.51 5.19
CA PRO A 183 -29.48 -4.49 4.60
C PRO A 183 -29.01 -3.04 4.44
N ILE A 184 -27.72 -2.82 4.68
CA ILE A 184 -27.03 -1.65 4.15
C ILE A 184 -27.01 -1.81 2.64
N THR A 185 -27.39 -0.77 1.94
CA THR A 185 -27.56 -0.82 0.48
C THR A 185 -26.76 0.22 -0.25
N GLU A 186 -26.39 1.31 0.43
CA GLU A 186 -25.51 2.33 -0.10
C GLU A 186 -24.59 2.85 1.00
N ILE A 187 -23.37 3.18 0.61
CA ILE A 187 -22.41 3.94 1.42
C ILE A 187 -22.06 5.16 0.60
N HIS A 188 -22.19 6.35 1.17
CA HIS A 188 -21.84 7.60 0.48
C HIS A 188 -20.67 8.28 1.18
N TYR A 189 -19.80 8.91 0.41
CA TYR A 189 -18.75 9.81 0.90
C TYR A 189 -19.10 11.26 0.53
N PHE A 190 -18.44 12.23 1.16
CA PHE A 190 -18.59 13.64 0.78
C PHE A 190 -17.56 14.02 -0.30
N SER A 191 -18.04 14.32 -1.50
CA SER A 191 -17.21 14.57 -2.69
C SER A 191 -16.74 16.01 -2.81
N SER A 192 -15.72 16.22 -3.63
CA SER A 192 -15.09 17.51 -3.90
C SER A 192 -16.07 18.60 -4.36
N ASP A 193 -17.14 18.20 -5.05
CA ASP A 193 -18.23 19.06 -5.53
C ASP A 193 -19.19 19.55 -4.42
N GLY A 194 -19.06 19.05 -3.19
CA GLY A 194 -19.91 19.41 -2.05
C GLY A 194 -21.21 18.63 -1.96
N THR A 195 -21.30 17.48 -2.62
CA THR A 195 -22.44 16.57 -2.51
C THR A 195 -22.04 15.27 -1.82
N TRP A 196 -23.05 14.47 -1.45
CA TRP A 196 -22.84 13.12 -0.98
C TRP A 196 -22.95 12.18 -2.18
N THR A 197 -21.88 11.44 -2.45
CA THR A 197 -21.73 10.59 -3.62
C THR A 197 -21.58 9.15 -3.19
N SER A 198 -22.24 8.23 -3.89
CA SER A 198 -22.14 6.79 -3.60
C SER A 198 -20.73 6.25 -3.87
N VAL A 199 -20.24 5.36 -2.99
CA VAL A 199 -18.99 4.59 -3.22
C VAL A 199 -19.16 3.54 -4.33
N GLY A 200 -20.38 3.36 -4.86
CA GLY A 200 -20.68 2.34 -5.85
C GLY A 200 -20.89 0.98 -5.21
N THR A 201 -20.18 -0.04 -5.69
CA THR A 201 -20.24 -1.40 -5.16
C THR A 201 -19.40 -1.53 -3.89
N PHE A 202 -19.95 -2.18 -2.88
CA PHE A 202 -19.25 -2.50 -1.64
C PHE A 202 -19.59 -3.92 -1.19
N SER A 203 -18.75 -4.48 -0.31
CA SER A 203 -18.98 -5.75 0.37
C SER A 203 -19.27 -5.49 1.85
N ASP A 204 -20.32 -6.13 2.35
CA ASP A 204 -20.74 -6.11 3.76
C ASP A 204 -20.62 -7.51 4.36
N THR A 205 -19.72 -7.67 5.32
CA THR A 205 -19.56 -8.92 6.08
C THR A 205 -20.14 -8.84 7.49
N THR A 206 -20.79 -7.72 7.84
CA THR A 206 -21.58 -7.57 9.08
C THR A 206 -22.95 -8.24 8.95
N ASN A 207 -23.32 -8.64 7.73
CA ASN A 207 -24.61 -9.25 7.45
C ASN A 207 -24.67 -10.74 7.74
N THR A 208 -25.86 -11.22 8.03
CA THR A 208 -26.23 -12.64 7.96
C THR A 208 -27.45 -12.73 7.03
N GLY A 209 -27.25 -13.19 5.79
CA GLY A 209 -28.29 -13.13 4.77
C GLY A 209 -28.59 -11.68 4.37
N THR A 210 -29.82 -11.22 4.55
CA THR A 210 -30.29 -9.86 4.20
C THR A 210 -30.35 -8.90 5.40
N THR A 211 -29.73 -9.26 6.51
CA THR A 211 -29.74 -8.49 7.77
C THR A 211 -28.33 -7.98 8.02
N SER A 212 -28.06 -6.69 7.76
CA SER A 212 -26.79 -6.04 8.13
C SER A 212 -26.73 -5.74 9.62
N TYR A 213 -25.52 -5.53 10.17
CA TYR A 213 -25.28 -5.38 11.62
C TYR A 213 -25.71 -6.60 12.44
N ALA A 214 -25.78 -7.79 11.83
CA ALA A 214 -26.11 -9.05 12.50
C ALA A 214 -24.90 -9.65 13.25
N GLN A 215 -23.70 -9.23 12.89
CA GLN A 215 -22.44 -9.67 13.48
C GLN A 215 -21.35 -8.62 13.29
N SER A 216 -20.25 -8.76 14.03
CA SER A 216 -19.04 -7.96 13.79
C SER A 216 -18.46 -8.29 12.41
N GLY A 217 -17.92 -7.29 11.72
CA GLY A 217 -17.40 -7.48 10.38
C GLY A 217 -16.91 -6.20 9.73
N TYR A 218 -16.77 -6.22 8.41
CA TYR A 218 -16.27 -5.12 7.60
C TYR A 218 -17.30 -4.67 6.58
N LEU A 219 -17.31 -3.37 6.32
CA LEU A 219 -17.83 -2.75 5.11
C LEU A 219 -16.62 -2.36 4.27
N SER A 220 -16.57 -2.71 2.99
CA SER A 220 -15.38 -2.53 2.15
C SER A 220 -15.71 -2.12 0.71
N TRP A 221 -14.94 -1.20 0.15
CA TRP A 221 -15.12 -0.65 -1.21
C TRP A 221 -13.79 -0.11 -1.74
N ASP A 222 -13.75 0.33 -3.00
CA ASP A 222 -12.61 1.07 -3.55
C ASP A 222 -12.76 2.56 -3.24
N ALA A 223 -11.80 3.15 -2.50
CA ALA A 223 -11.86 4.55 -2.09
C ALA A 223 -11.92 5.49 -3.29
N ALA A 224 -12.71 6.56 -3.16
CA ALA A 224 -12.85 7.54 -4.23
C ALA A 224 -11.65 8.50 -4.25
N THR A 225 -11.34 9.04 -5.44
CA THR A 225 -10.19 9.93 -5.63
C THR A 225 -10.48 11.39 -5.28
N ASP A 226 -11.75 11.75 -5.11
CA ASP A 226 -12.20 13.12 -4.92
C ASP A 226 -12.93 13.34 -3.57
N GLU A 227 -12.70 12.45 -2.59
CA GLU A 227 -13.21 12.61 -1.22
C GLU A 227 -12.64 13.88 -0.57
N LYS A 228 -13.47 14.60 0.19
CA LYS A 228 -13.02 15.75 0.98
C LYS A 228 -13.57 15.72 2.41
N PRO A 229 -12.83 16.27 3.38
CA PRO A 229 -13.31 16.33 4.75
C PRO A 229 -14.37 17.44 4.91
N VAL A 230 -15.35 17.21 5.79
CA VAL A 230 -16.44 18.15 6.09
C VAL A 230 -16.79 18.14 7.57
N VAL A 231 -17.37 19.22 8.08
CA VAL A 231 -17.92 19.31 9.43
C VAL A 231 -19.39 18.89 9.41
N ILE A 232 -19.80 17.99 10.31
CA ILE A 232 -21.19 17.57 10.48
C ILE A 232 -21.66 17.94 11.88
N GLY A 233 -22.86 18.54 11.99
CA GLY A 233 -23.42 18.95 13.29
C GLY A 233 -22.54 19.99 13.99
N GLN A 234 -22.11 19.69 15.23
CA GLN A 234 -21.34 20.59 16.08
C GLN A 234 -19.83 20.27 16.15
N ASP A 235 -19.29 19.50 15.20
CA ASP A 235 -17.87 19.16 15.23
C ASP A 235 -16.98 20.38 15.06
N LEU A 236 -15.83 20.36 15.74
CA LEU A 236 -14.84 21.43 15.66
C LEU A 236 -13.86 21.24 14.49
N LEU A 237 -13.72 20.01 14.01
CA LEU A 237 -12.76 19.64 12.96
C LEU A 237 -13.48 18.96 11.80
N PRO A 238 -13.06 19.20 10.55
CA PRO A 238 -13.59 18.48 9.41
C PRO A 238 -12.99 17.07 9.35
N TRP A 239 -13.82 16.07 9.04
CA TRP A 239 -13.42 14.66 8.91
C TRP A 239 -13.88 14.10 7.57
N TYR A 240 -13.27 13.00 7.13
CA TYR A 240 -13.74 12.22 5.98
C TYR A 240 -14.90 11.35 6.45
N TRP A 241 -16.12 11.76 6.09
CA TRP A 241 -17.35 11.13 6.55
C TRP A 241 -17.91 10.15 5.53
N TYR A 242 -18.37 9.01 6.04
CA TYR A 242 -19.10 7.99 5.31
C TYR A 242 -20.51 7.87 5.88
N ARG A 243 -21.50 7.97 5.00
CA ARG A 243 -22.93 7.87 5.33
C ARG A 243 -23.46 6.52 4.90
N LEU A 244 -23.87 5.70 5.86
CA LEU A 244 -24.42 4.37 5.64
C LEU A 244 -25.95 4.44 5.52
N TYR A 245 -26.49 3.79 4.47
CA TYR A 245 -27.91 3.75 4.16
C TYR A 245 -28.49 2.35 4.31
N ASN A 246 -29.65 2.25 4.96
CA ASN A 246 -30.50 1.08 4.90
C ASN A 246 -31.71 1.39 4.00
N VAL A 247 -31.74 0.96 2.74
CA VAL A 247 -32.88 1.26 1.82
C VAL A 247 -34.00 0.21 1.83
N SER A 248 -33.98 -0.76 2.74
CA SER A 248 -35.12 -1.68 2.91
C SER A 248 -35.26 -2.18 4.34
N GLY A 249 -36.03 -1.47 5.18
CA GLY A 249 -36.40 -1.90 6.54
C GLY A 249 -35.79 -1.06 7.66
N THR A 250 -36.23 -1.31 8.89
CA THR A 250 -35.76 -0.62 10.11
C THR A 250 -34.90 -1.58 10.93
N THR A 251 -33.73 -1.14 11.38
CA THR A 251 -32.87 -1.94 12.28
C THR A 251 -33.58 -2.21 13.61
N THR A 252 -33.33 -3.38 14.22
CA THR A 252 -33.78 -3.70 15.58
C THR A 252 -33.26 -2.65 16.56
N ASP A 253 -34.07 -2.28 17.54
CA ASP A 253 -33.68 -1.32 18.59
C ASP A 253 -33.69 -2.02 19.95
N PRO A 254 -32.53 -2.19 20.62
CA PRO A 254 -31.20 -1.66 20.26
C PRO A 254 -30.48 -2.48 19.17
N THR A 255 -29.52 -1.82 18.49
CA THR A 255 -28.44 -2.45 17.72
C THR A 255 -27.13 -1.79 18.17
N GLY A 256 -26.31 -2.47 18.97
CA GLY A 256 -25.16 -1.88 19.65
C GLY A 256 -23.83 -2.07 18.93
N VAL A 257 -23.14 -0.97 18.63
CA VAL A 257 -21.77 -0.95 18.08
C VAL A 257 -20.83 -0.37 19.13
N TYR A 258 -19.89 -1.17 19.64
CA TYR A 258 -18.98 -0.70 20.69
C TYR A 258 -17.63 -0.23 20.14
N TYR A 259 -17.23 -0.67 18.95
CA TYR A 259 -15.95 -0.26 18.39
C TYR A 259 -15.98 -0.09 16.88
N ILE A 260 -15.43 1.02 16.37
CA ILE A 260 -15.33 1.32 14.94
C ILE A 260 -13.89 1.69 14.57
N GLN A 261 -13.38 1.06 13.52
CA GLN A 261 -12.07 1.35 12.95
C GLN A 261 -12.13 1.44 11.43
N GLY A 262 -11.17 2.13 10.84
CA GLY A 262 -11.04 2.27 9.40
C GLY A 262 -9.73 1.70 8.88
N VAL A 263 -9.74 1.17 7.66
CA VAL A 263 -8.52 0.87 6.90
C VAL A 263 -8.23 2.06 5.98
N PRO A 264 -7.10 2.77 6.17
CA PRO A 264 -6.75 3.90 5.32
C PRO A 264 -6.74 3.53 3.84
N ALA A 265 -7.34 4.38 3.01
CA ALA A 265 -7.27 4.26 1.57
C ALA A 265 -5.81 4.40 1.14
N ALA A 266 -5.26 3.35 0.57
CA ALA A 266 -3.88 3.38 0.14
C ALA A 266 -3.76 4.17 -1.16
N THR A 267 -3.12 5.35 -1.11
CA THR A 267 -2.81 6.08 -2.34
C THR A 267 -1.59 5.47 -2.99
N ASP A 268 -1.79 4.91 -4.18
CA ASP A 268 -0.69 4.34 -4.98
C ASP A 268 0.38 5.40 -5.24
N PRO A 269 1.66 5.01 -5.16
CA PRO A 269 2.72 5.93 -5.49
C PRO A 269 2.67 6.29 -6.97
N HIS A 270 2.68 7.58 -7.28
CA HIS A 270 2.97 8.01 -8.64
C HIS A 270 4.44 7.72 -8.96
N TYR A 271 4.67 7.05 -10.08
CA TYR A 271 6.00 6.75 -10.58
C TYR A 271 6.80 8.02 -10.81
N SER A 272 7.93 8.13 -10.12
CA SER A 272 8.93 9.16 -10.34
C SER A 272 10.32 8.52 -10.50
N TYR A 273 11.20 9.17 -11.26
CA TYR A 273 12.51 8.68 -11.69
C TYR A 273 13.56 8.49 -10.57
N GLY A 274 13.14 8.53 -9.30
CA GLY A 274 14.02 8.44 -8.13
C GLY A 274 13.74 7.24 -7.25
N VAL A 275 13.64 6.04 -7.83
CA VAL A 275 13.45 4.79 -7.08
C VAL A 275 14.79 4.25 -6.60
N SER A 276 14.96 4.07 -5.28
CA SER A 276 16.14 3.43 -4.70
C SER A 276 15.76 2.50 -3.56
N GLY A 277 16.29 1.28 -3.57
CA GLY A 277 16.29 0.41 -2.38
C GLY A 277 17.39 0.85 -1.43
N TRP A 278 17.03 1.28 -0.22
CA TRP A 278 18.00 1.72 0.79
C TRP A 278 17.49 1.41 2.19
N LYS A 279 18.36 0.83 3.05
CA LYS A 279 18.02 0.41 4.42
C LYS A 279 16.73 -0.42 4.48
N ARG A 280 16.63 -1.42 3.60
CA ARG A 280 15.48 -2.34 3.47
C ARG A 280 14.15 -1.65 3.15
N ARG A 281 14.19 -0.42 2.61
CA ARG A 281 13.01 0.36 2.23
C ARG A 281 13.07 0.75 0.76
N ALA A 282 11.89 0.90 0.15
CA ALA A 282 11.75 1.57 -1.13
C ALA A 282 11.69 3.08 -0.91
N TRP A 283 12.48 3.83 -1.66
CA TRP A 283 12.48 5.29 -1.69
C TRP A 283 12.03 5.76 -3.05
N GLN A 284 11.22 6.82 -3.07
CA GLN A 284 10.67 7.39 -4.30
C GLN A 284 10.63 8.91 -4.19
N ILE A 285 10.82 9.64 -5.29
CA ILE A 285 10.56 11.08 -5.30
C ILE A 285 9.04 11.29 -5.21
N ALA A 286 8.60 12.19 -4.33
CA ALA A 286 7.19 12.40 -4.10
C ALA A 286 6.48 12.96 -5.36
N PRO A 287 5.18 12.65 -5.53
CA PRO A 287 4.39 13.17 -6.63
C PRO A 287 4.36 14.70 -6.72
N ARG A 288 3.91 15.18 -7.89
CA ARG A 288 3.60 16.59 -8.16
C ARG A 288 2.67 17.13 -7.06
N GLY A 289 3.17 18.06 -6.25
CA GLY A 289 2.46 18.62 -5.07
C GLY A 289 3.35 18.68 -3.82
N VAL A 290 4.29 17.74 -3.70
CA VAL A 290 5.39 17.77 -2.72
C VAL A 290 6.71 17.70 -3.49
N ALA A 291 6.90 18.62 -4.42
CA ALA A 291 7.93 18.50 -5.47
C ALA A 291 9.36 18.33 -4.92
N ASN A 292 9.61 18.81 -3.71
CA ASN A 292 10.89 18.78 -3.02
C ASN A 292 11.01 17.62 -2.02
N GLY A 293 10.12 16.63 -2.04
CA GLY A 293 10.09 15.52 -1.09
C GLY A 293 10.50 14.18 -1.68
N MET A 294 11.06 13.30 -0.84
CA MET A 294 11.08 11.85 -1.09
C MET A 294 10.15 11.14 -0.11
N ARG A 295 9.46 10.12 -0.61
CA ARG A 295 8.67 9.17 0.18
C ARG A 295 9.49 7.93 0.45
N TYR A 296 9.30 7.30 1.61
CA TYR A 296 9.88 6.00 1.95
C TYR A 296 8.81 5.02 2.42
N SER A 297 9.01 3.74 2.09
CA SER A 297 8.17 2.63 2.55
C SER A 297 8.52 2.23 3.99
N ALA A 298 7.64 1.43 4.60
CA ALA A 298 7.92 0.69 5.83
C ALA A 298 9.10 -0.28 5.65
N ASP A 299 9.78 -0.60 6.75
CA ASP A 299 10.92 -1.51 6.75
C ASP A 299 10.52 -2.87 6.19
N SER A 300 11.27 -3.33 5.18
CA SER A 300 11.10 -4.64 4.53
C SER A 300 9.77 -4.86 3.84
N LEU A 301 8.99 -3.79 3.68
CA LEU A 301 7.72 -3.78 2.98
C LEU A 301 7.81 -2.71 1.88
N PRO A 302 8.47 -3.00 0.74
CA PRO A 302 8.73 -2.01 -0.31
C PRO A 302 7.46 -1.46 -0.98
N ASN A 303 6.32 -2.11 -0.77
CA ASN A 303 5.01 -1.70 -1.26
C ASN A 303 4.16 -1.02 -0.16
N THR A 304 4.64 -0.84 1.06
CA THR A 304 3.84 -0.25 2.14
C THR A 304 4.32 1.17 2.40
N PHE A 305 3.60 2.16 1.91
CA PHE A 305 3.94 3.58 2.06
C PHE A 305 2.96 4.33 2.97
N ASN A 306 2.27 3.60 3.83
CA ASN A 306 1.40 4.12 4.89
C ASN A 306 1.85 3.54 6.24
N GLY A 307 1.31 4.10 7.33
CA GLY A 307 1.69 3.71 8.68
C GLY A 307 2.78 4.56 9.32
N ALA A 308 3.00 4.31 10.61
CA ALA A 308 3.95 5.03 11.45
C ALA A 308 5.42 4.82 11.04
N ASP A 309 5.73 3.72 10.34
CA ASP A 309 7.06 3.41 9.86
C ASP A 309 7.30 3.83 8.40
N SER A 310 6.39 4.59 7.80
CA SER A 310 6.54 5.15 6.45
C SER A 310 6.36 6.67 6.48
N GLY A 311 6.74 7.38 5.43
CA GLY A 311 6.51 8.81 5.40
C GLY A 311 7.26 9.57 4.31
N TYR A 312 7.47 10.86 4.56
CA TYR A 312 8.13 11.78 3.64
C TYR A 312 9.29 12.51 4.32
N ILE A 313 10.32 12.82 3.53
CA ILE A 313 11.40 13.74 3.88
C ILE A 313 11.45 14.83 2.83
N LEU A 314 11.40 16.09 3.27
CA LEU A 314 11.55 17.24 2.39
C LEU A 314 13.02 17.65 2.26
N PHE A 315 13.40 18.14 1.09
CA PHE A 315 14.76 18.55 0.74
C PHE A 315 14.72 19.91 0.04
N GLY A 316 15.30 20.94 0.65
CA GLY A 316 15.35 22.27 0.04
C GLY A 316 13.98 22.81 -0.36
N GLU A 317 13.95 23.67 -1.38
CA GLU A 317 12.72 24.26 -1.94
C GLU A 317 12.48 23.83 -3.39
N ARG A 318 13.46 23.16 -4.01
CA ARG A 318 13.45 22.87 -5.43
C ARG A 318 12.91 21.47 -5.73
N PRO A 319 12.24 21.27 -6.87
CA PRO A 319 11.80 19.96 -7.29
C PRO A 319 12.96 18.96 -7.40
N LEU A 320 12.81 17.79 -6.79
CA LEU A 320 13.77 16.71 -6.91
C LEU A 320 13.67 16.07 -8.28
N LYS A 321 14.81 15.76 -8.88
CA LYS A 321 14.91 15.17 -10.21
C LYS A 321 15.40 13.74 -10.18
N ARG A 322 16.29 13.38 -9.24
CA ARG A 322 16.81 12.02 -9.11
C ARG A 322 17.33 11.72 -7.71
N ALA A 323 17.30 10.44 -7.35
CA ALA A 323 17.99 9.88 -6.21
C ALA A 323 18.77 8.64 -6.65
N LEU A 324 19.99 8.45 -6.16
CA LEU A 324 20.82 7.28 -6.44
C LEU A 324 21.50 6.76 -5.18
N PRO A 325 21.66 5.43 -5.05
CA PRO A 325 22.52 4.85 -4.03
C PRO A 325 23.96 5.37 -4.14
N PHE A 326 24.53 5.73 -3.01
CA PHE A 326 25.89 6.21 -2.88
C PHE A 326 26.52 5.68 -1.59
N PHE A 327 27.40 4.69 -1.71
CA PHE A 327 27.87 3.88 -0.58
C PHE A 327 26.70 3.30 0.24
N ASN A 328 26.63 3.66 1.52
CA ASN A 328 25.61 3.26 2.46
C ASN A 328 24.51 4.33 2.61
N GLU A 329 24.47 5.32 1.72
CA GLU A 329 23.62 6.51 1.77
C GLU A 329 22.91 6.73 0.43
N ILE A 330 22.06 7.75 0.34
CA ILE A 330 21.46 8.19 -0.93
C ILE A 330 21.95 9.61 -1.25
N VAL A 331 22.38 9.84 -2.48
CA VAL A 331 22.56 11.20 -3.02
C VAL A 331 21.34 11.56 -3.85
N ILE A 332 20.88 12.79 -3.68
CA ILE A 332 19.63 13.31 -4.22
C ILE A 332 19.96 14.61 -4.96
N TRP A 333 19.41 14.76 -6.15
CA TRP A 333 19.61 15.92 -7.00
C TRP A 333 18.29 16.64 -7.26
N ALA A 334 18.37 17.95 -7.23
CA ALA A 334 17.37 18.89 -7.71
C ALA A 334 18.00 19.81 -8.78
N ASP A 335 17.25 20.79 -9.26
CA ASP A 335 17.81 21.86 -10.08
C ASP A 335 18.88 22.64 -9.29
N ARG A 336 20.14 22.61 -9.72
CA ARG A 336 21.29 23.29 -9.07
C ARG A 336 21.43 23.06 -7.55
N GLU A 337 20.89 21.97 -7.03
CA GLU A 337 21.00 21.63 -5.62
C GLU A 337 21.20 20.13 -5.45
N MET A 338 21.97 19.78 -4.41
CA MET A 338 22.30 18.40 -4.07
C MET A 338 22.25 18.15 -2.59
N TRP A 339 21.74 16.96 -2.25
CA TRP A 339 21.57 16.50 -0.90
C TRP A 339 22.13 15.10 -0.74
N MET A 340 22.58 14.79 0.47
CA MET A 340 22.81 13.43 0.94
C MET A 340 21.78 13.15 2.02
N LEU A 341 21.14 11.99 1.91
CA LEU A 341 20.29 11.43 2.94
C LEU A 341 21.08 10.33 3.66
N GLN A 342 21.15 10.44 4.99
CA GLN A 342 21.89 9.54 5.86
C GLN A 342 21.04 9.03 7.02
N GLY A 343 21.49 7.96 7.67
CA GLY A 343 20.83 7.35 8.85
C GLY A 343 20.33 5.93 8.58
N ASP A 344 19.62 5.36 9.55
CA ASP A 344 19.20 3.95 9.49
C ASP A 344 17.68 3.75 9.65
N THR A 345 17.03 4.60 10.44
CA THR A 345 15.59 4.55 10.73
C THR A 345 14.91 5.92 10.50
N PRO A 346 13.58 5.95 10.33
CA PRO A 346 12.80 7.20 10.20
C PRO A 346 13.15 8.28 11.23
N ALA A 347 13.37 7.89 12.48
CA ALA A 347 13.71 8.81 13.57
C ALA A 347 15.15 9.37 13.48
N SER A 348 16.05 8.69 12.75
CA SER A 348 17.47 9.04 12.62
C SER A 348 17.83 9.63 11.25
N PHE A 349 16.89 9.67 10.31
CA PHE A 349 17.20 10.16 8.97
C PHE A 349 17.63 11.63 8.98
N GLY A 350 18.87 11.85 8.58
CA GLY A 350 19.51 13.15 8.47
C GLY A 350 19.65 13.58 7.03
N ARG A 351 19.39 14.86 6.76
CA ARG A 351 19.62 15.48 5.45
C ARG A 351 20.82 16.42 5.52
N MET A 352 21.77 16.24 4.62
CA MET A 352 22.96 17.10 4.50
C MET A 352 22.98 17.73 3.10
N ARG A 353 23.00 19.06 3.02
CA ARG A 353 23.16 19.74 1.73
C ARG A 353 24.62 19.64 1.30
N LEU A 354 24.87 19.02 0.15
CA LEU A 354 26.20 18.88 -0.42
C LEU A 354 26.57 20.07 -1.31
N SER A 355 25.60 20.63 -2.02
CA SER A 355 25.79 21.80 -2.86
C SER A 355 24.48 22.57 -3.04
N SER A 356 24.57 23.89 -3.10
CA SER A 356 23.47 24.79 -3.47
C SER A 356 23.64 25.43 -4.84
N THR A 357 24.66 25.00 -5.59
CA THR A 357 24.98 25.52 -6.92
C THR A 357 25.11 24.43 -7.97
N VAL A 358 25.44 23.20 -7.56
CA VAL A 358 25.57 22.02 -8.41
C VAL A 358 24.32 21.16 -8.22
N GLY A 359 23.75 20.68 -9.32
CA GLY A 359 22.54 19.84 -9.36
C GLY A 359 22.47 19.11 -10.71
N ILE A 360 21.27 18.79 -11.18
CA ILE A 360 21.08 18.24 -12.53
C ILE A 360 20.00 18.98 -13.32
N ASP A 361 20.19 19.06 -14.64
CA ASP A 361 19.21 19.63 -15.54
C ASP A 361 18.11 18.60 -15.88
N ALA A 362 18.47 17.31 -15.99
CA ALA A 362 17.52 16.22 -16.27
C ALA A 362 17.77 14.99 -15.38
N PRO A 363 16.74 14.19 -15.03
CA PRO A 363 16.90 13.01 -14.19
C PRO A 363 18.00 12.08 -14.67
N MET A 364 18.03 11.75 -15.96
CA MET A 364 18.96 10.75 -16.51
C MET A 364 20.42 11.20 -16.62
N SER A 365 20.74 12.44 -16.25
CA SER A 365 22.09 13.02 -16.35
C SER A 365 23.05 12.67 -15.19
N ALA A 366 22.59 11.95 -14.15
CA ALA A 366 23.48 11.42 -13.10
C ALA A 366 23.70 9.91 -13.25
N ILE A 367 24.84 9.37 -12.83
CA ILE A 367 25.03 7.92 -12.72
C ILE A 367 26.03 7.61 -11.61
N SER A 368 25.68 6.64 -10.75
CA SER A 368 26.57 6.12 -9.72
C SER A 368 27.35 4.95 -10.30
N VAL A 369 28.68 5.01 -10.28
CA VAL A 369 29.57 4.00 -10.88
C VAL A 369 30.50 3.46 -9.82
N GLU A 370 30.64 2.13 -9.76
CA GLU A 370 31.68 1.48 -8.98
C GLU A 370 32.98 1.47 -9.78
N THR A 371 34.01 2.16 -9.31
CA THR A 371 35.24 2.41 -10.07
C THR A 371 36.21 1.23 -10.06
N GLY A 372 35.92 0.15 -9.32
CA GLY A 372 36.79 -1.04 -9.16
C GLY A 372 38.14 -0.77 -8.47
N VAL A 373 38.57 0.49 -8.43
CA VAL A 373 39.82 0.98 -7.84
C VAL A 373 39.48 1.74 -6.57
N LYS A 374 40.01 1.23 -5.44
CA LYS A 374 39.98 1.93 -4.16
C LYS A 374 40.77 3.22 -4.27
N ASP A 375 40.19 4.33 -3.85
CA ASP A 375 41.01 5.49 -3.49
C ASP A 375 41.87 5.20 -2.24
N SER A 376 42.68 6.17 -1.81
CA SER A 376 43.53 6.04 -0.63
C SER A 376 42.77 5.82 0.68
N GLN A 377 41.44 5.99 0.69
CA GLN A 377 40.54 5.75 1.81
C GLN A 377 39.72 4.46 1.65
N GLY A 378 39.97 3.67 0.61
CA GLY A 378 39.27 2.40 0.37
C GLY A 378 37.89 2.55 -0.26
N ARG A 379 37.55 3.72 -0.81
CA ARG A 379 36.25 4.03 -1.43
C ARG A 379 36.20 3.50 -2.88
N TYR A 380 35.08 2.87 -3.22
CA TYR A 380 34.85 2.19 -4.51
C TYR A 380 33.81 2.83 -5.42
N LYS A 381 33.11 3.89 -4.97
CA LYS A 381 32.01 4.49 -5.74
C LYS A 381 32.27 5.96 -5.99
N VAL A 382 32.07 6.37 -7.23
CA VAL A 382 31.97 7.79 -7.61
C VAL A 382 30.65 8.01 -8.30
N THR A 383 30.08 9.20 -8.13
CA THR A 383 28.93 9.61 -8.91
C THR A 383 29.40 10.54 -10.00
N LEU A 384 29.10 10.19 -11.25
CA LEU A 384 29.27 11.06 -12.40
C LEU A 384 27.98 11.84 -12.60
N VAL A 385 28.12 13.16 -12.71
CA VAL A 385 27.00 14.07 -12.90
C VAL A 385 27.27 14.87 -14.15
N TRP A 386 26.35 14.79 -15.10
CA TRP A 386 26.35 15.64 -16.26
C TRP A 386 25.61 16.93 -15.92
N PHE A 387 26.33 18.05 -16.05
CA PHE A 387 25.88 19.39 -15.71
C PHE A 387 26.09 20.36 -16.87
N PHE A 388 25.44 21.54 -16.84
CA PHE A 388 25.57 22.57 -17.89
C PHE A 388 26.99 23.17 -18.03
N GLN A 389 27.95 22.74 -17.21
CA GLN A 389 29.35 23.19 -17.26
C GLN A 389 30.32 22.05 -17.57
N GLY A 390 29.84 20.83 -17.86
CA GLY A 390 30.72 19.69 -18.01
C GLY A 390 30.25 18.41 -17.32
N ILE A 391 31.15 17.43 -17.36
CA ILE A 391 31.01 16.19 -16.60
C ILE A 391 31.75 16.36 -15.29
N TRP A 392 31.02 16.21 -14.20
CA TRP A 392 31.53 16.32 -12.84
C TRP A 392 31.60 14.94 -12.19
N MET A 393 32.60 14.74 -11.35
CA MET A 393 32.76 13.56 -10.50
C MET A 393 32.66 13.97 -9.03
N PHE A 394 31.89 13.20 -8.27
CA PHE A 394 31.77 13.29 -6.83
C PHE A 394 32.18 11.98 -6.17
N ASP A 395 33.11 12.06 -5.23
CA ASP A 395 33.64 10.91 -4.48
C ASP A 395 33.07 10.80 -3.06
N GLY A 396 32.18 11.70 -2.66
CA GLY A 396 31.63 11.77 -1.29
C GLY A 396 32.22 12.90 -0.46
N ILE A 397 33.35 13.48 -0.87
CA ILE A 397 34.05 14.56 -0.18
C ILE A 397 34.17 15.79 -1.07
N LYS A 398 34.59 15.61 -2.34
CA LYS A 398 34.94 16.71 -3.22
C LYS A 398 34.41 16.49 -4.64
N TRP A 399 34.18 17.63 -5.30
CA TRP A 399 33.77 17.73 -6.70
C TRP A 399 34.95 18.03 -7.61
N TRP A 400 34.96 17.36 -8.75
CA TRP A 400 36.00 17.52 -9.78
C TRP A 400 35.32 17.62 -11.13
N LEU A 401 35.60 18.70 -11.87
CA LEU A 401 35.33 18.74 -13.30
C LEU A 401 36.31 17.76 -13.97
N ILE A 402 35.78 16.78 -14.69
CA ILE A 402 36.59 15.76 -15.38
C ILE A 402 36.45 15.84 -16.91
N SER A 403 35.51 16.63 -17.41
CA SER A 403 35.45 16.93 -18.83
C SER A 403 36.64 17.77 -19.25
N SER A 404 37.05 17.58 -20.50
CA SER A 404 38.15 18.32 -21.11
C SER A 404 37.62 19.57 -21.82
N PRO A 405 38.48 20.55 -22.15
CA PRO A 405 38.11 21.71 -22.96
C PRO A 405 37.51 21.36 -24.34
N ASP A 406 37.75 20.14 -24.85
CA ASP A 406 37.16 19.66 -26.10
C ASP A 406 35.71 19.17 -25.93
N ILE A 407 35.29 18.89 -24.68
CA ILE A 407 33.96 18.39 -24.35
C ILE A 407 33.10 19.51 -23.74
N ASP A 408 33.69 20.41 -22.95
CA ASP A 408 32.98 21.51 -22.29
C ASP A 408 32.10 22.37 -23.23
N PRO A 409 32.49 22.68 -24.49
CA PRO A 409 31.67 23.44 -25.42
C PRO A 409 30.32 22.80 -25.74
N PHE A 410 30.20 21.47 -25.67
CA PHE A 410 28.92 20.77 -25.89
C PHE A 410 27.91 21.01 -24.75
N PHE A 411 28.33 21.63 -23.65
CA PHE A 411 27.50 21.91 -22.48
C PHE A 411 27.27 23.41 -22.23
N ASP A 412 28.09 24.29 -22.81
CA ASP A 412 27.90 25.73 -22.73
C ASP A 412 26.77 26.17 -23.65
N ARG A 413 25.65 26.62 -23.06
CA ARG A 413 24.46 27.11 -23.80
C ARG A 413 24.75 28.26 -24.78
N ASN A 414 25.89 28.90 -24.67
CA ASN A 414 26.30 29.98 -25.57
C ASN A 414 27.19 29.50 -26.73
N HIS A 415 27.60 28.23 -26.75
CA HIS A 415 28.41 27.65 -27.79
C HIS A 415 27.56 27.04 -28.90
N GLU A 416 28.01 27.12 -30.15
CA GLU A 416 27.25 26.64 -31.32
C GLU A 416 27.04 25.12 -31.32
N ASP A 417 28.01 24.38 -30.77
CA ASP A 417 27.95 22.92 -30.62
C ASP A 417 27.20 22.46 -29.36
N CYS A 418 26.58 23.36 -28.59
CA CYS A 418 25.85 22.98 -27.39
C CYS A 418 24.77 21.94 -27.70
N ILE A 419 24.75 20.86 -26.93
CA ILE A 419 23.66 19.89 -26.97
C ILE A 419 22.38 20.63 -26.57
N ASN A 420 21.37 20.58 -27.44
CA ASN A 420 20.14 21.33 -27.20
C ASN A 420 19.47 20.81 -25.89
N PRO A 421 19.32 21.67 -24.86
CA PRO A 421 18.75 21.30 -23.58
C PRO A 421 17.27 20.88 -23.67
N ASP A 422 16.56 21.24 -24.74
CA ASP A 422 15.18 20.79 -24.98
C ASP A 422 15.09 19.26 -25.18
N TYR A 423 16.20 18.59 -25.53
CA TYR A 423 16.26 17.12 -25.55
C TYR A 423 16.49 16.52 -24.17
N ALA A 424 17.03 17.27 -23.21
CA ALA A 424 17.20 16.80 -21.83
C ALA A 424 15.83 16.63 -21.15
N ASP A 425 14.87 17.49 -21.46
CA ASP A 425 13.47 17.37 -21.00
C ASP A 425 12.71 16.22 -21.68
N ARG A 426 13.19 15.66 -22.79
CA ARG A 426 12.60 14.43 -23.37
C ARG A 426 13.04 13.15 -22.65
N THR A 427 13.98 13.24 -21.70
CA THR A 427 14.36 12.10 -20.85
C THR A 427 13.43 11.89 -19.65
N TYR A 428 12.47 12.80 -19.42
CA TYR A 428 11.24 12.47 -18.70
C TYR A 428 10.43 11.56 -19.62
N GLY A 429 10.74 10.26 -19.62
CA GLY A 429 10.02 9.26 -20.41
C GLY A 429 8.50 9.43 -20.35
N GLU A 430 7.89 9.34 -21.52
CA GLU A 430 6.50 8.90 -21.69
C GLU A 430 6.35 7.45 -21.20
#